data_AF-A0A434BYT6-F1
#
_entry.id   AF-A0A434BYT6-F1
#
_cell.length_a   1.000
_cell.length_b   1.000
_cell.length_c   1.000
_cell.angle_alpha   90.00
_cell.angle_beta   90.00
_cell.angle_gamma   90.00
#
_symmetry.space_group_name_H-M   'P 1'
#
loop_
_entity.id
_entity.type
_entity.pdbx_description
1 polymer ?
#
loop_
_entity_poly.entity_id
_entity_poly.type
_entity_poly.pdbx_seq_one_letter_code
_entity_poly.pdbx_strand_id
1 'polypeptide(L)'
;IDPAPVAMVGVSAAAFDLIEPALRQAIAQTAGGQHSKSISFDTEPNELPLIREGCAMRALIFVDQEIFAPGVQARSGFGGKNVA
;
A
#
# COMPACT_ATOMS: atom_id res chain seq x y z
N ILE A 1 -4.76 9.68 19.26
CA ILE A 1 -4.25 9.14 17.97
C ILE A 1 -4.10 7.64 18.21
N ASP A 2 -4.83 6.84 17.44
CA ASP A 2 -4.71 5.38 17.45
C ASP A 2 -3.31 5.01 16.89
N PRO A 3 -2.55 4.09 17.49
CA PRO A 3 -1.26 3.72 16.95
C PRO A 3 -1.46 3.04 15.61
N ALA A 4 -0.83 3.58 14.57
CA ALA A 4 -0.81 2.92 13.27
C ALA A 4 -0.03 1.59 13.39
N PRO A 5 -0.54 0.49 12.82
CA PRO A 5 0.20 -0.77 12.76
C PRO A 5 1.47 -0.61 11.92
N VAL A 6 2.54 -1.33 12.31
CA VAL A 6 3.84 -1.31 11.63
C VAL A 6 4.15 -2.71 11.12
N ALA A 7 4.48 -2.84 9.83
CA ALA A 7 4.98 -4.09 9.26
C ALA A 7 6.50 -4.00 9.04
N MET A 8 7.23 -4.98 9.56
CA MET A 8 8.65 -5.21 9.28
C MET A 8 8.76 -6.21 8.13
N VAL A 9 9.36 -5.82 7.01
CA VAL A 9 9.41 -6.64 5.79
C VAL A 9 10.86 -6.92 5.39
N GLY A 10 11.11 -8.14 4.91
CA GLY A 10 12.39 -8.60 4.41
C GLY A 10 13.14 -9.50 5.38
N VAL A 11 14.23 -10.13 4.91
CA VAL A 11 14.97 -11.16 5.67
C VAL A 11 15.30 -10.79 7.12
N SER A 12 15.62 -9.51 7.39
CA SER A 12 15.95 -9.03 8.73
C SER A 12 14.77 -9.05 9.71
N ALA A 13 13.52 -9.07 9.21
CA ALA A 13 12.33 -9.22 10.04
C ALA A 13 12.28 -10.57 10.77
N ALA A 14 13.00 -11.58 10.29
CA ALA A 14 13.15 -12.87 11.00
C ALA A 14 13.90 -12.75 12.33
N ALA A 15 14.68 -11.68 12.52
CA ALA A 15 15.42 -11.38 13.75
C ALA A 15 14.75 -10.27 14.57
N PHE A 16 13.47 -9.99 14.34
CA PHE A 16 12.77 -8.88 14.99
C PHE A 16 12.73 -9.01 16.51
N ASP A 17 12.58 -10.24 17.03
CA ASP A 17 12.60 -10.54 18.47
C ASP A 17 13.87 -10.05 19.18
N LEU A 18 15.01 -10.05 18.49
CA LEU A 18 16.28 -9.55 19.02
C LEU A 18 16.29 -8.01 19.16
N ILE A 19 15.57 -7.30 18.29
CA ILE A 19 15.60 -5.82 18.23
C ILE A 19 14.35 -5.16 18.81
N GLU A 20 13.24 -5.89 18.94
CA GLU A 20 11.95 -5.37 19.39
C GLU A 20 12.03 -4.65 20.75
N PRO A 21 12.69 -5.19 21.80
CA PRO A 21 12.75 -4.53 23.09
C PRO A 21 13.45 -3.16 23.02
N ALA A 22 14.58 -3.10 22.30
CA ALA A 22 15.33 -1.88 22.11
C ALA A 22 14.57 -0.87 21.24
N LEU A 23 13.90 -1.34 20.19
CA LEU A 23 13.06 -0.52 19.33
C LEU A 23 11.90 0.11 20.12
N ARG A 24 11.18 -0.67 20.93
CA ARG A 24 10.10 -0.18 21.78
C ARG A 24 10.61 0.83 22.80
N GLN A 25 11.78 0.59 23.41
CA GLN A 25 12.40 1.53 24.34
C GLN A 25 12.74 2.86 23.65
N ALA A 26 13.30 2.83 22.45
CA ALA A 26 13.59 4.02 21.67
C ALA A 26 12.31 4.80 21.31
N ILE A 27 11.26 4.09 20.87
CA ILE A 27 9.97 4.71 20.56
C ILE A 27 9.35 5.37 21.79
N ALA A 28 9.41 4.73 22.96
CA ALA A 28 8.87 5.27 24.22
C ALA A 28 9.50 6.61 24.63
N GLN A 29 10.71 6.91 24.15
CA GLN A 29 11.39 8.19 24.40
C GLN A 29 10.92 9.31 23.45
N THR A 30 10.07 9.01 22.47
CA THR A 30 9.53 9.99 21.52
C THR A 30 8.22 10.61 22.00
N ALA A 31 7.88 11.79 21.47
CA ALA A 31 6.60 12.44 21.74
C ALA A 31 5.37 11.56 21.36
N GLY A 32 5.51 10.71 20.33
CA GLY A 32 4.48 9.73 19.93
C GLY A 32 4.49 8.43 20.73
N GLY A 33 5.50 8.20 21.56
CA GLY A 33 5.75 6.98 22.32
C GLY A 33 4.96 6.81 23.62
N GLN A 34 4.15 7.81 24.00
CA GLN A 34 3.29 7.77 25.19
C GLN A 34 2.28 6.60 25.15
N HIS A 35 2.05 6.03 23.95
CA HIS A 35 1.22 4.84 23.70
C HIS A 35 2.06 3.72 23.03
N SER A 36 3.35 3.63 23.29
CA SER A 36 4.27 2.65 22.64
C SER A 36 3.85 1.19 22.80
N LYS A 37 3.13 0.87 23.89
CA LYS A 37 2.60 -0.47 24.16
C LYS A 37 1.43 -0.88 23.25
N SER A 38 0.78 0.06 22.58
CA SER A 38 -0.34 -0.22 21.68
C SER A 38 0.07 -0.28 20.21
N ILE A 39 1.36 -0.09 19.89
CA ILE A 39 1.86 -0.32 18.52
C ILE A 39 1.91 -1.83 18.27
N SER A 40 1.14 -2.27 17.28
CA SER A 40 1.23 -3.62 16.70
C SER A 40 2.39 -3.68 15.71
N PHE A 41 3.20 -4.73 15.81
CA PHE A 41 4.26 -5.03 14.86
C PHE A 41 3.97 -6.36 14.19
N ASP A 42 3.81 -6.34 12.87
CA ASP A 42 3.74 -7.53 12.04
C ASP A 42 5.10 -7.76 11.38
N THR A 43 5.48 -9.01 11.14
CA THR A 43 6.76 -9.35 10.53
C THR A 43 6.56 -10.26 9.32
N GLU A 44 7.08 -9.85 8.17
CA GLU A 44 7.05 -10.63 6.93
C GLU A 44 8.48 -10.84 6.40
N PRO A 45 9.15 -11.94 6.81
CA PRO A 45 10.52 -12.21 6.39
C PRO A 45 10.70 -12.49 4.90
N ASN A 46 9.64 -12.97 4.24
CA ASN A 46 9.64 -13.26 2.81
C ASN A 46 8.89 -12.15 2.06
N GLU A 47 9.62 -11.19 1.53
CA GLU A 47 9.06 -10.00 0.87
C GLU A 47 8.54 -10.28 -0.55
N LEU A 48 8.95 -11.37 -1.18
CA LEU A 48 8.68 -11.62 -2.60
C LEU A 48 7.17 -11.66 -2.95
N PRO A 49 6.29 -12.29 -2.15
CA PRO A 49 4.85 -12.24 -2.39
C PRO A 49 4.31 -10.81 -2.38
N LEU A 50 4.69 -10.00 -1.38
CA LEU A 50 4.25 -8.61 -1.25
C LEU A 50 4.71 -7.75 -2.42
N ILE A 51 5.94 -7.93 -2.88
CA ILE A 51 6.47 -7.23 -4.05
C ILE A 51 5.65 -7.57 -5.29
N ARG A 52 5.39 -8.86 -5.53
CA ARG A 52 4.63 -9.33 -6.70
C ARG A 52 3.20 -8.81 -6.68
N GLU A 53 2.55 -8.88 -5.53
CA GLU A 53 1.19 -8.38 -5.35
C GLU A 53 1.13 -6.86 -5.55
N GLY A 54 2.05 -6.11 -4.95
CA GLY A 54 2.15 -4.67 -5.14
C GLY A 54 2.36 -4.28 -6.61
N CYS A 55 3.22 -5.01 -7.33
CA CYS A 55 3.41 -4.84 -8.78
C CYS A 55 2.11 -5.10 -9.55
N ALA A 56 1.41 -6.19 -9.26
CA ALA A 56 0.15 -6.53 -9.91
C ALA A 56 -0.92 -5.46 -9.66
N MET A 57 -1.11 -5.04 -8.41
CA MET A 57 -2.06 -3.98 -8.04
C MET A 57 -1.77 -2.69 -8.80
N ARG A 58 -0.51 -2.26 -8.85
CA ARG A 58 -0.12 -1.03 -9.58
C ARG A 58 -0.39 -1.15 -11.09
N ALA A 59 -0.10 -2.30 -11.69
CA ALA A 59 -0.37 -2.53 -13.10
C ALA A 59 -1.89 -2.51 -13.40
N LEU A 60 -2.70 -3.13 -12.55
CA LEU A 60 -4.15 -3.13 -12.70
C LEU A 60 -4.77 -1.75 -12.50
N ILE A 61 -4.29 -0.98 -11.52
CA ILE A 61 -4.69 0.42 -11.33
C ILE A 61 -4.38 1.25 -12.58
N PHE A 62 -3.19 1.06 -13.16
CA PHE A 62 -2.82 1.75 -14.40
C PHE A 62 -3.75 1.38 -15.56
N VAL A 63 -4.04 0.10 -15.75
CA VAL A 63 -4.96 -0.37 -16.80
C VAL A 63 -6.35 0.23 -16.61
N ASP A 64 -6.85 0.25 -15.37
CA ASP A 64 -8.13 0.85 -15.04
C ASP A 64 -8.14 2.35 -15.39
N GLN A 65 -7.18 3.12 -14.89
CA GLN A 65 -7.17 4.58 -14.99
C GLN A 65 -6.79 5.11 -16.38
N GLU A 66 -5.86 4.48 -17.08
CA GLU A 66 -5.28 5.03 -18.31
C GLU A 66 -5.82 4.38 -19.58
N ILE A 67 -6.35 3.15 -19.48
CA ILE A 67 -6.86 2.42 -20.65
C ILE A 67 -8.39 2.42 -20.67
N PHE A 68 -9.03 2.14 -19.53
CA PHE A 68 -10.49 1.95 -19.48
C PHE A 68 -11.26 3.16 -18.93
N ALA A 69 -10.69 3.94 -18.02
CA ALA A 69 -11.34 5.11 -17.42
C ALA A 69 -11.41 6.38 -18.30
N PRO A 70 -10.57 6.61 -19.33
CA PRO A 70 -10.79 7.69 -20.29
C PRO A 70 -12.03 7.33 -21.12
N GLY A 71 -13.21 7.67 -20.59
CA GLY A 71 -14.48 7.16 -21.05
C GLY A 71 -14.69 7.41 -22.53
N VAL A 72 -15.01 6.35 -23.29
CA VAL A 72 -15.86 6.33 -24.49
C VAL A 72 -15.92 7.68 -25.24
N GLN A 73 -14.78 8.25 -25.63
CA GLN A 73 -14.70 9.29 -26.65
C GLN A 73 -14.48 8.62 -28.01
N ALA A 74 -15.14 7.49 -28.21
CA ALA A 74 -15.19 6.78 -29.47
C ALA A 74 -16.65 6.43 -29.76
N ARG A 75 -17.21 7.17 -30.72
CA ARG A 75 -18.41 6.88 -31.52
C ARG A 75 -19.75 7.36 -30.95
N SER A 76 -19.95 8.67 -30.93
CA SER A 76 -21.22 9.22 -31.43
C SER A 76 -20.97 9.91 -32.78
N GLY A 77 -20.89 9.08 -33.82
CA GLY A 77 -21.16 9.56 -35.17
C GLY A 77 -22.63 9.95 -35.23
N PHE A 78 -22.98 11.20 -34.94
CA PHE A 78 -24.24 11.76 -35.39
C PHE A 78 -24.06 12.22 -36.84
N GLY A 79 -24.14 11.24 -37.74
CA GLY A 79 -24.39 11.50 -39.15
C GLY A 79 -25.77 12.10 -39.32
N GLY A 80 -25.86 13.43 -39.19
CA GLY A 80 -27.04 14.20 -39.56
C GLY A 80 -27.22 14.18 -41.08
N LYS A 81 -28.03 13.26 -41.60
CA LYS A 81 -28.59 13.37 -42.94
C LYS A 81 -29.84 14.24 -42.85
N ASN A 82 -29.72 15.52 -43.22
CA ASN A 82 -30.87 16.36 -43.53
C ASN A 82 -31.53 15.81 -44.79
N VAL A 83 -32.77 15.35 -44.67
CA VAL A 83 -33.65 15.09 -45.80
C VAL A 83 -34.52 16.34 -45.96
N ALA A 84 -34.27 17.07 -47.04
CA ALA A 84 -35.14 18.10 -47.61
C ALA A 84 -36.01 17.49 -48.69
#